data_AF-X6J6B5-F1
#
_entry.id   AF-X6J6B5-F1
#
_cell.length_a   1.000
_cell.length_b   1.000
_cell.length_c   1.000
_cell.angle_alpha   90.00
_cell.angle_beta   90.00
_cell.angle_gamma   90.00
#
_symmetry.space_group_name_H-M   'P 1'
#
loop_
_entity.id
_entity.type
_entity.pdbx_description
1 polymer ?
#
loop_
_entity_poly.entity_id
_entity_poly.type
_entity_poly.pdbx_seq_one_letter_code
_entity_poly.pdbx_strand_id
1 'polypeptide(L)'
;MKTISTGRMISQPLSDAEDGEVVWMPAKSIWVGAMTLIALVFGPLTFSWSAFALFVATTAVTICAGHSVGMHRLLIHRSFRVHIWLEHALVYLGTLVGMAGPFGMIYAHDIRDWAQRQTACHDLHAHRRPFFTDAFWQMHCAVALRNPPDFVIEPSIRNDRFYKFVERTWMLQQLPWAILFLLLGGWSWVVWGIAVRISVSLTGHWLVGHFAHRSGQQGWRVDGVAVQGYNLPRFGLVTFGESFHGNHHAFPESAKLGLERGQIDLGWLFIRILAALGLAHGVKLPGNTPRRKGLRRVAGRQEAAAAPSLLSARPHGR
;
A
#
# COMPACT_ATOMS: atom_id res chain seq x y z
N MET A 1 10.08 2.11 26.27
CA MET A 1 11.24 2.26 25.34
C MET A 1 11.07 3.57 24.58
N LYS A 2 12.15 4.27 24.21
CA LYS A 2 12.04 5.54 23.48
C LYS A 2 11.68 5.26 22.02
N THR A 3 10.56 5.81 21.53
CA THR A 3 10.18 5.70 20.12
C THR A 3 11.03 6.61 19.24
N ILE A 4 11.15 6.26 17.95
CA ILE A 4 11.88 7.02 16.94
C ILE A 4 10.91 7.77 16.02
N SER A 5 11.26 8.99 15.64
CA SER A 5 10.52 9.74 14.62
C SER A 5 10.72 9.14 13.22
N THR A 6 9.73 9.34 12.37
CA THR A 6 9.81 9.12 10.91
C THR A 6 9.36 10.40 10.20
N GLY A 7 9.43 10.44 8.86
CA GLY A 7 9.24 11.66 8.05
C GLY A 7 8.21 12.67 8.61
N ARG A 8 6.92 12.29 8.65
CA ARG A 8 5.83 13.15 9.16
C ARG A 8 5.34 12.80 10.56
N MET A 9 5.90 11.77 11.19
CA MET A 9 5.49 11.30 12.52
C MET A 9 6.60 11.58 13.52
N ILE A 10 6.42 12.62 14.33
CA ILE A 10 7.43 13.13 15.26
C ILE A 10 7.15 12.56 16.66
N SER A 11 8.02 11.67 17.13
CA SER A 11 7.92 11.07 18.46
C SER A 11 8.19 12.12 19.54
N GLN A 12 7.29 12.17 20.52
CA GLN A 12 7.43 12.90 21.78
C GLN A 12 8.00 11.98 22.87
N PRO A 13 8.46 12.52 24.02
CA PRO A 13 9.04 11.70 25.10
C PRO A 13 8.12 10.58 25.62
N LEU A 14 6.81 10.79 25.57
CA LEU A 14 5.79 9.83 26.01
C LEU A 14 5.15 9.04 24.85
N SER A 15 5.54 9.29 23.59
CA SER A 15 4.90 8.63 22.45
C SER A 15 5.06 7.10 22.49
N ASP A 16 3.96 6.40 22.27
CA ASP A 16 3.83 4.94 22.35
C ASP A 16 3.08 4.41 21.11
N ALA A 17 3.64 3.39 20.47
CA ALA A 17 3.08 2.76 19.27
C ALA A 17 2.21 1.53 19.58
N GLU A 18 2.18 1.08 20.83
CA GLU A 18 1.51 -0.14 21.28
C GLU A 18 0.23 0.16 22.08
N ASP A 19 0.29 1.09 23.04
CA ASP A 19 -0.85 1.42 23.88
C ASP A 19 -1.91 2.28 23.15
N GLY A 20 -3.06 1.68 22.89
CA GLY A 20 -4.18 2.32 22.21
C GLY A 20 -5.39 1.42 22.11
N GLU A 21 -6.53 2.01 21.75
CA GLU A 21 -7.79 1.30 21.60
C GLU A 21 -8.24 1.26 20.15
N VAL A 22 -8.83 0.14 19.75
CA VAL A 22 -9.45 0.02 18.42
C VAL A 22 -10.80 0.71 18.44
N VAL A 23 -10.93 1.76 17.64
CA VAL A 23 -12.15 2.55 17.51
C VAL A 23 -12.85 2.24 16.20
N TRP A 24 -14.15 2.02 16.26
CA TRP A 24 -14.98 1.84 15.07
C TRP A 24 -15.12 3.16 14.31
N MET A 25 -15.04 3.10 12.98
CA MET A 25 -15.14 4.26 12.08
C MET A 25 -16.45 4.19 11.29
N PRO A 26 -17.53 4.88 11.73
CA PRO A 26 -18.86 4.71 11.16
C PRO A 26 -18.92 5.08 9.67
N ALA A 27 -18.40 6.25 9.29
CA ALA A 27 -18.43 6.72 7.90
C ALA A 27 -17.66 5.78 6.95
N LYS A 28 -16.45 5.36 7.36
CA LYS A 28 -15.66 4.36 6.62
C LYS A 28 -16.43 3.05 6.51
N SER A 29 -17.05 2.60 7.60
CA SER A 29 -17.77 1.33 7.63
C SER A 29 -19.01 1.31 6.75
N ILE A 30 -19.79 2.39 6.76
CA ILE A 30 -20.94 2.56 5.88
C ILE A 30 -20.47 2.56 4.42
N TRP A 31 -19.39 3.29 4.11
CA TRP A 31 -18.84 3.32 2.76
C TRP A 31 -18.38 1.95 2.27
N VAL A 32 -17.49 1.28 3.01
CA VAL A 32 -16.96 -0.04 2.64
C VAL A 32 -18.08 -1.08 2.60
N GLY A 33 -18.97 -1.07 3.60
CA GLY A 33 -20.11 -1.98 3.69
C GLY A 33 -21.08 -1.81 2.54
N ALA A 34 -21.45 -0.57 2.20
CA ALA A 34 -22.37 -0.27 1.10
C ALA A 34 -21.78 -0.68 -0.26
N MET A 35 -20.52 -0.31 -0.55
CA MET A 35 -19.86 -0.71 -1.81
C MET A 35 -19.80 -2.24 -1.93
N THR A 36 -19.45 -2.92 -0.84
CA THR A 36 -19.33 -4.39 -0.83
C THR A 36 -20.68 -5.07 -0.97
N LEU A 37 -21.71 -4.58 -0.30
CA LEU A 37 -23.07 -5.09 -0.44
C LEU A 37 -23.58 -4.91 -1.88
N ILE A 38 -23.39 -3.73 -2.47
CA ILE A 38 -23.78 -3.46 -3.86
C ILE A 38 -23.02 -4.39 -4.81
N ALA A 39 -21.71 -4.56 -4.61
CA ALA A 39 -20.88 -5.45 -5.43
C ALA A 39 -21.34 -6.91 -5.35
N LEU A 40 -21.64 -7.42 -4.15
CA LEU A 40 -22.05 -8.81 -3.95
C LEU A 40 -23.46 -9.09 -4.48
N VAL A 41 -24.40 -8.16 -4.27
CA VAL A 41 -25.81 -8.35 -4.69
C VAL A 41 -25.98 -8.02 -6.16
N PHE A 42 -25.56 -6.84 -6.60
CA PHE A 42 -25.81 -6.35 -7.95
C PHE A 42 -24.71 -6.70 -8.94
N GLY A 43 -23.50 -7.06 -8.50
CA GLY A 43 -22.42 -7.48 -9.39
C GLY A 43 -22.83 -8.65 -10.30
N PRO A 44 -23.33 -9.77 -9.75
CA PRO A 44 -23.84 -10.89 -10.56
C PRO A 44 -25.04 -10.52 -11.41
N LEU A 45 -25.98 -9.74 -10.86
CA LEU A 45 -27.22 -9.35 -11.55
C LEU A 45 -27.00 -8.39 -12.73
N THR A 46 -25.88 -7.68 -12.74
CA THR A 46 -25.55 -6.66 -13.74
C THR A 46 -24.29 -6.99 -14.52
N PHE A 47 -23.81 -8.24 -14.45
CA PHE A 47 -22.62 -8.66 -15.18
C PHE A 47 -22.81 -8.49 -16.69
N SER A 48 -21.81 -7.91 -17.33
CA SER A 48 -21.61 -7.98 -18.77
C SER A 48 -20.10 -7.98 -19.05
N TRP A 49 -19.69 -8.53 -20.18
CA TRP A 49 -18.28 -8.49 -20.59
C TRP A 49 -17.75 -7.06 -20.72
N SER A 50 -18.59 -6.12 -21.15
CA SER A 50 -18.22 -4.70 -21.25
C SER A 50 -17.97 -4.07 -19.87
N ALA A 51 -18.82 -4.38 -18.89
CA ALA A 51 -18.67 -3.91 -17.51
C ALA A 51 -17.47 -4.55 -16.81
N PHE A 52 -17.20 -5.84 -17.08
CA PHE A 52 -16.00 -6.52 -16.60
C PHE A 52 -14.73 -5.89 -17.19
N ALA A 53 -14.71 -5.62 -18.50
CA ALA A 53 -13.59 -4.93 -19.14
C ALA A 53 -13.37 -3.53 -18.57
N LEU A 54 -14.44 -2.76 -18.35
CA LEU A 54 -14.39 -1.47 -17.67
C LEU A 54 -13.77 -1.61 -16.28
N PHE A 55 -14.26 -2.56 -15.47
CA PHE A 55 -13.72 -2.84 -14.14
C PHE A 55 -12.22 -3.13 -14.20
N VAL A 56 -11.77 -4.03 -15.09
CA VAL A 56 -10.34 -4.37 -15.22
C VAL A 56 -9.52 -3.14 -15.61
N ALA A 57 -9.95 -2.40 -16.64
CA ALA A 57 -9.23 -1.24 -17.14
C ALA A 57 -9.14 -0.12 -16.08
N THR A 58 -10.27 0.23 -15.46
CA THR A 58 -10.31 1.28 -14.44
C THR A 58 -9.55 0.87 -13.19
N THR A 59 -9.65 -0.40 -12.74
CA THR A 59 -8.85 -0.94 -11.64
C THR A 59 -7.36 -0.82 -11.94
N ALA A 60 -6.92 -1.25 -13.13
CA ALA A 60 -5.52 -1.20 -13.51
C ALA A 60 -4.98 0.24 -13.49
N VAL A 61 -5.74 1.20 -14.04
CA VAL A 61 -5.36 2.62 -14.02
C VAL A 61 -5.32 3.17 -12.59
N THR A 62 -6.37 2.97 -11.79
CA THR A 62 -6.44 3.56 -10.44
C THR A 62 -5.50 2.91 -9.45
N ILE A 63 -5.22 1.60 -9.55
CA ILE A 63 -4.25 0.95 -8.66
C ILE A 63 -2.82 1.24 -9.12
N CYS A 64 -2.49 1.10 -10.41
CA CYS A 64 -1.12 1.30 -10.88
C CYS A 64 -0.70 2.78 -10.85
N ALA A 65 -1.34 3.62 -11.67
CA ALA A 65 -0.98 5.03 -11.78
C ALA A 65 -1.44 5.81 -10.54
N GLY A 66 -2.62 5.48 -10.02
CA GLY A 66 -3.23 6.17 -8.90
C GLY A 66 -2.61 5.82 -7.55
N HIS A 67 -2.90 4.62 -7.03
CA HIS A 67 -2.50 4.24 -5.68
C HIS A 67 -1.01 3.95 -5.56
N SER A 68 -0.49 3.01 -6.36
CA SER A 68 0.92 2.60 -6.29
C SER A 68 1.86 3.76 -6.63
N VAL A 69 1.65 4.43 -7.76
CA VAL A 69 2.57 5.46 -8.22
C VAL A 69 2.24 6.83 -7.63
N GLY A 70 0.98 7.28 -7.72
CA GLY A 70 0.55 8.62 -7.28
C GLY A 70 0.50 8.79 -5.76
N MET A 71 -0.27 7.95 -5.06
CA MET A 71 -0.42 8.06 -3.60
C MET A 71 0.81 7.55 -2.86
N HIS A 72 1.23 6.32 -3.14
CA HIS A 72 2.23 5.63 -2.34
C HIS A 72 3.66 6.13 -2.66
N ARG A 73 4.15 5.94 -3.89
CA ARG A 73 5.53 6.29 -4.24
C ARG A 73 5.76 7.80 -4.36
N LEU A 74 4.80 8.54 -4.93
CA LEU A 74 4.95 9.99 -5.17
C LEU A 74 4.55 10.83 -3.95
N LEU A 75 3.29 10.80 -3.53
CA LEU A 75 2.78 11.68 -2.47
C LEU A 75 3.35 11.35 -1.09
N ILE A 76 3.29 10.08 -0.69
CA ILE A 76 3.70 9.60 0.65
C ILE A 76 5.22 9.55 0.77
N HIS A 77 5.89 8.73 -0.05
CA HIS A 77 7.33 8.45 0.09
C HIS A 77 8.25 9.42 -0.64
N ARG A 78 7.70 10.28 -1.51
CA ARG A 78 8.49 11.26 -2.29
C ARG A 78 9.66 10.59 -3.01
N SER A 79 9.40 9.43 -3.60
CA SER A 79 10.38 8.58 -4.30
C SER A 79 10.84 9.17 -5.62
N PHE A 80 10.12 10.14 -6.17
CA PHE A 80 10.47 10.91 -7.35
C PHE A 80 9.67 12.21 -7.32
N ARG A 81 9.93 13.10 -8.27
CA ARG A 81 9.22 14.36 -8.44
C ARG A 81 8.68 14.48 -9.85
N VAL A 82 7.51 15.07 -10.00
CA VAL A 82 6.90 15.42 -11.28
C VAL A 82 6.39 16.86 -11.22
N HIS A 83 5.93 17.40 -12.35
CA HIS A 83 5.23 18.68 -12.34
C HIS A 83 3.89 18.56 -11.58
N ILE A 84 3.48 19.62 -10.87
CA ILE A 84 2.34 19.59 -9.94
C ILE A 84 1.02 19.11 -10.57
N TRP A 85 0.70 19.49 -11.81
CA TRP A 85 -0.52 19.01 -12.50
C TRP A 85 -0.54 17.48 -12.65
N LEU A 86 0.63 16.87 -12.91
CA LEU A 86 0.74 15.41 -13.05
C LEU A 86 0.68 14.75 -11.68
N GLU A 87 1.27 15.37 -10.65
CA GLU A 87 1.12 14.89 -9.27
C GLU A 87 -0.35 14.91 -8.84
N HIS A 88 -1.06 16.01 -9.10
CA HIS A 88 -2.51 16.11 -8.83
C HIS A 88 -3.30 15.05 -9.58
N ALA A 89 -3.02 14.82 -10.87
CA ALA A 89 -3.70 13.81 -11.66
C ALA A 89 -3.46 12.38 -11.12
N LEU A 90 -2.22 12.03 -10.79
CA LEU A 90 -1.88 10.72 -10.24
C LEU A 90 -2.49 10.53 -8.84
N VAL A 91 -2.44 11.54 -7.98
CA VAL A 91 -3.08 11.51 -6.66
C VAL A 91 -4.60 11.37 -6.79
N TYR A 92 -5.23 12.11 -7.71
CA TYR A 92 -6.67 11.99 -7.98
C TYR A 92 -7.07 10.56 -8.33
N LEU A 93 -6.34 9.92 -9.26
CA LEU A 93 -6.58 8.53 -9.63
C LEU A 93 -6.44 7.59 -8.41
N GLY A 94 -5.53 7.89 -7.49
CA GLY A 94 -5.37 7.13 -6.24
C GLY A 94 -6.56 7.32 -5.29
N THR A 95 -7.14 8.51 -5.23
CA THR A 95 -8.37 8.75 -4.45
C THR A 95 -9.54 7.92 -4.99
N LEU A 96 -9.61 7.69 -6.30
CA LEU A 96 -10.66 6.87 -6.90
C LEU A 96 -10.62 5.40 -6.49
N VAL A 97 -9.54 4.90 -5.87
CA VAL A 97 -9.54 3.57 -5.23
C VAL A 97 -10.57 3.48 -4.10
N GLY A 98 -10.94 4.62 -3.49
CA GLY A 98 -12.03 4.69 -2.51
C GLY A 98 -11.62 4.32 -1.08
N MET A 99 -10.34 4.48 -0.74
CA MET A 99 -9.81 4.20 0.60
C MET A 99 -9.81 5.44 1.51
N ALA A 100 -9.32 6.56 1.01
CA ALA A 100 -9.24 7.85 1.69
C ALA A 100 -8.91 8.97 0.70
N GLY A 101 -9.05 10.21 1.13
CA GLY A 101 -8.44 11.36 0.46
C GLY A 101 -6.93 11.44 0.69
N PRO A 102 -6.24 12.43 0.09
CA PRO A 102 -4.78 12.57 0.17
C PRO A 102 -4.24 12.66 1.62
N PHE A 103 -4.87 13.42 2.50
CA PHE A 103 -4.38 13.59 3.88
C PHE A 103 -4.68 12.37 4.73
N GLY A 104 -5.88 11.80 4.59
CA GLY A 104 -6.23 10.54 5.25
C GLY A 104 -5.30 9.39 4.83
N MET A 105 -4.93 9.33 3.55
CA MET A 105 -4.01 8.30 3.05
C MET A 105 -2.59 8.50 3.57
N ILE A 106 -2.07 9.74 3.58
CA ILE A 106 -0.77 10.06 4.20
C ILE A 106 -0.78 9.65 5.67
N TYR A 107 -1.78 10.08 6.43
CA TYR A 107 -1.86 9.76 7.86
C TYR A 107 -1.91 8.25 8.11
N ALA A 108 -2.83 7.53 7.46
CA ALA A 108 -3.01 6.09 7.67
C ALA A 108 -1.76 5.29 7.29
N HIS A 109 -1.04 5.72 6.25
CA HIS A 109 0.22 5.11 5.87
C HIS A 109 1.33 5.44 6.88
N ASP A 110 1.57 6.72 7.14
CA ASP A 110 2.71 7.19 7.94
C ASP A 110 2.59 6.76 9.40
N ILE A 111 1.38 6.64 9.96
CA ILE A 111 1.20 6.21 11.36
C ILE A 111 1.50 4.73 11.51
N ARG A 112 1.06 3.92 10.54
CA ARG A 112 1.37 2.48 10.48
C ARG A 112 2.87 2.28 10.31
N ASP A 113 3.48 2.97 9.35
CA ASP A 113 4.91 2.89 9.10
C ASP A 113 5.72 3.34 10.32
N TRP A 114 5.34 4.43 10.97
CA TRP A 114 5.98 4.86 12.22
C TRP A 114 5.85 3.77 13.29
N ALA A 115 4.66 3.23 13.52
CA ALA A 115 4.41 2.24 14.56
C ALA A 115 5.21 0.94 14.31
N GLN A 116 5.16 0.42 13.09
CA GLN A 116 5.86 -0.82 12.69
C GLN A 116 7.39 -0.74 12.83
N ARG A 117 7.95 0.48 12.77
CA ARG A 117 9.39 0.73 12.88
C ARG A 117 9.87 0.91 14.33
N GLN A 118 8.97 0.94 15.31
CA GLN A 118 9.31 0.90 16.74
C GLN A 118 9.69 -0.51 17.17
N THR A 119 10.07 -0.71 18.44
CA THR A 119 10.40 -2.05 18.98
C THR A 119 9.17 -2.92 19.23
N ALA A 120 8.04 -2.30 19.55
CA ALA A 120 6.72 -2.92 19.68
C ALA A 120 5.66 -1.99 19.08
N CYS A 121 4.53 -2.56 18.67
CA CYS A 121 3.43 -1.78 18.10
C CYS A 121 2.10 -2.54 18.21
N HIS A 122 1.01 -1.79 18.16
CA HIS A 122 -0.34 -2.28 18.29
C HIS A 122 -0.69 -3.30 17.18
N ASP A 123 -1.50 -4.30 17.54
CA ASP A 123 -1.85 -5.44 16.67
C ASP A 123 -2.48 -5.03 15.33
N LEU A 124 -3.27 -3.96 15.31
CA LEU A 124 -3.88 -3.41 14.09
C LEU A 124 -2.81 -2.94 13.09
N HIS A 125 -1.80 -2.19 13.54
CA HIS A 125 -0.70 -1.78 12.65
C HIS A 125 0.16 -2.97 12.26
N ALA A 126 0.27 -3.99 13.11
CA ALA A 126 1.07 -5.18 12.83
C ALA A 126 0.36 -6.28 12.03
N HIS A 127 -0.94 -6.16 11.77
CA HIS A 127 -1.78 -7.22 11.18
C HIS A 127 -1.73 -8.57 11.93
N ARG A 128 -1.59 -8.55 13.27
CA ARG A 128 -1.40 -9.77 14.09
C ARG A 128 -2.70 -10.49 14.47
N ARG A 129 -3.87 -9.85 14.31
CA ARG A 129 -5.16 -10.48 14.64
C ARG A 129 -5.60 -11.55 13.63
N PRO A 130 -6.39 -12.57 14.04
CA PRO A 130 -6.92 -13.59 13.13
C PRO A 130 -7.63 -12.99 11.90
N PHE A 131 -7.67 -13.74 10.80
CA PHE A 131 -8.09 -13.27 9.48
C PHE A 131 -9.33 -12.35 9.49
N PHE A 132 -10.46 -12.81 10.03
CA PHE A 132 -11.70 -12.00 10.03
C PHE A 132 -11.66 -10.82 10.99
N THR A 133 -10.96 -10.94 12.12
CA THR A 133 -10.77 -9.81 13.04
C THR A 133 -9.88 -8.74 12.43
N ASP A 134 -8.81 -9.13 11.75
CA ASP A 134 -7.93 -8.22 11.02
C ASP A 134 -8.67 -7.56 9.85
N ALA A 135 -9.47 -8.33 9.10
CA ALA A 135 -10.34 -7.81 8.04
C ALA A 135 -11.24 -6.69 8.58
N PHE A 136 -11.95 -6.97 9.67
CA PHE A 136 -12.84 -6.01 10.29
C PHE A 136 -12.07 -4.77 10.78
N TRP A 137 -10.99 -4.96 11.53
CA TRP A 137 -10.18 -3.85 12.05
C TRP A 137 -9.62 -2.97 10.94
N GLN A 138 -9.01 -3.54 9.90
CA GLN A 138 -8.37 -2.77 8.85
C GLN A 138 -9.37 -2.05 7.94
N MET A 139 -10.55 -2.63 7.71
CA MET A 139 -11.56 -2.04 6.83
C MET A 139 -12.57 -1.14 7.56
N HIS A 140 -12.77 -1.32 8.87
CA HIS A 140 -13.85 -0.66 9.61
C HIS A 140 -13.40 0.13 10.84
N CYS A 141 -12.14 -0.01 11.26
CA CYS A 141 -11.63 0.63 12.47
C CYS A 141 -10.37 1.48 12.20
N ALA A 142 -9.94 2.15 13.27
CA ALA A 142 -8.63 2.79 13.42
C ALA A 142 -8.11 2.51 14.85
N VAL A 143 -6.85 2.86 15.14
CA VAL A 143 -6.31 2.86 16.51
C VAL A 143 -6.29 4.29 17.03
N ALA A 144 -6.89 4.51 18.20
CA ALA A 144 -6.67 5.70 19.00
C ALA A 144 -5.54 5.40 20.00
N LEU A 145 -4.30 5.72 19.63
CA LEU A 145 -3.15 5.57 20.53
C LEU A 145 -3.32 6.52 21.72
N ARG A 146 -2.98 6.05 22.92
CA ARG A 146 -3.04 6.88 24.14
C ARG A 146 -2.04 8.03 24.09
N ASN A 147 -0.85 7.77 23.55
CA ASN A 147 0.20 8.76 23.36
C ASN A 147 0.73 8.72 21.91
N PRO A 148 0.00 9.28 20.93
CA PRO A 148 0.43 9.26 19.54
C PRO A 148 1.68 10.14 19.29
N PRO A 149 2.39 9.97 18.16
CA PRO A 149 3.35 10.95 17.68
C PRO A 149 2.62 12.18 17.11
N ASP A 150 3.31 13.30 16.99
CA ASP A 150 2.78 14.46 16.26
C ASP A 150 2.81 14.19 14.76
N PHE A 151 1.70 14.52 14.09
CA PHE A 151 1.59 14.40 12.64
C PHE A 151 1.80 15.75 11.94
N VAL A 152 2.89 15.88 11.20
CA VAL A 152 3.29 17.14 10.54
C VAL A 152 3.39 16.95 9.04
N ILE A 153 2.38 17.42 8.31
CA ILE A 153 2.40 17.54 6.85
C ILE A 153 3.11 18.83 6.43
N GLU A 154 3.93 18.74 5.39
CA GLU A 154 4.65 19.85 4.79
C GLU A 154 3.69 20.96 4.31
N PRO A 155 4.02 22.25 4.47
CA PRO A 155 3.14 23.36 4.09
C PRO A 155 2.68 23.32 2.63
N SER A 156 3.52 22.84 1.71
CA SER A 156 3.18 22.72 0.28
C SER A 156 2.00 21.77 0.04
N ILE A 157 1.90 20.68 0.80
CA ILE A 157 0.79 19.72 0.72
C ILE A 157 -0.39 20.22 1.56
N ARG A 158 -0.12 20.64 2.80
CA ARG A 158 -1.14 21.09 3.76
C ARG A 158 -1.97 22.25 3.24
N ASN A 159 -1.34 23.19 2.51
CA ASN A 159 -2.00 24.41 2.02
C ASN A 159 -2.55 24.31 0.60
N ASP A 160 -2.27 23.23 -0.11
CA ASP A 160 -2.74 23.01 -1.48
C ASP A 160 -4.29 22.93 -1.53
N ARG A 161 -4.91 23.76 -2.37
CA ARG A 161 -6.37 23.86 -2.50
C ARG A 161 -6.97 22.61 -3.15
N PHE A 162 -6.27 22.01 -4.11
CA PHE A 162 -6.70 20.79 -4.77
C PHE A 162 -6.72 19.63 -3.77
N TYR A 163 -5.66 19.45 -2.97
CA TYR A 163 -5.66 18.38 -1.96
C TYR A 163 -6.73 18.57 -0.89
N LYS A 164 -6.96 19.81 -0.42
CA LYS A 164 -8.07 20.09 0.51
C LYS A 164 -9.44 19.74 -0.09
N PHE A 165 -9.65 20.04 -1.37
CA PHE A 165 -10.89 19.72 -2.07
C PHE A 165 -11.07 18.20 -2.19
N VAL A 166 -10.08 17.51 -2.73
CA VAL A 166 -10.12 16.06 -2.92
C VAL A 166 -10.22 15.32 -1.58
N GLU A 167 -9.54 15.80 -0.54
CA GLU A 167 -9.65 15.26 0.83
C GLU A 167 -11.08 15.33 1.35
N ARG A 168 -11.72 16.50 1.28
CA ARG A 168 -13.08 16.68 1.83
C ARG A 168 -14.14 15.90 1.08
N THR A 169 -13.89 15.59 -0.19
CA THR A 169 -14.89 15.06 -1.11
C THR A 169 -14.52 13.67 -1.64
N TRP A 170 -13.54 12.99 -1.04
CA TRP A 170 -12.92 11.79 -1.61
C TRP A 170 -13.92 10.69 -1.99
N MET A 171 -14.99 10.48 -1.19
CA MET A 171 -16.08 9.56 -1.52
C MET A 171 -16.94 10.08 -2.70
N LEU A 172 -17.24 11.38 -2.70
CA LEU A 172 -18.03 12.04 -3.74
C LEU A 172 -17.28 12.12 -5.08
N GLN A 173 -15.95 11.97 -5.09
CA GLN A 173 -15.17 11.89 -6.33
C GLN A 173 -15.55 10.71 -7.22
N GLN A 174 -16.33 9.74 -6.71
CA GLN A 174 -16.91 8.68 -7.52
C GLN A 174 -18.10 9.14 -8.38
N LEU A 175 -18.79 10.23 -8.01
CA LEU A 175 -20.01 10.67 -8.68
C LEU A 175 -19.80 11.07 -10.15
N PRO A 176 -18.77 11.85 -10.53
CA PRO A 176 -18.54 12.16 -11.94
C PRO A 176 -18.37 10.91 -12.80
N TRP A 177 -17.66 9.90 -12.28
CA TRP A 177 -17.44 8.63 -12.95
C TRP A 177 -18.70 7.76 -12.97
N ALA A 178 -19.48 7.73 -11.88
CA ALA A 178 -20.76 7.04 -11.83
C ALA A 178 -21.73 7.60 -12.89
N ILE A 179 -21.81 8.93 -13.02
CA ILE A 179 -22.64 9.59 -14.04
C ILE A 179 -22.14 9.21 -15.44
N LEU A 180 -20.84 9.31 -15.69
CA LEU A 180 -20.24 8.93 -16.98
C LEU A 180 -20.54 7.47 -17.34
N PHE A 181 -20.36 6.55 -16.39
CA PHE A 181 -20.60 5.13 -16.57
C PHE A 181 -22.08 4.82 -16.79
N LEU A 182 -22.98 5.52 -16.09
CA LEU A 182 -24.42 5.40 -16.31
C LEU A 182 -24.80 5.80 -17.74
N LEU A 183 -24.24 6.91 -18.24
CA LEU A 183 -24.51 7.41 -19.59
C LEU A 183 -23.96 6.48 -20.69
N LEU A 184 -22.81 5.82 -20.46
CA LEU A 184 -22.15 4.99 -21.46
C LEU A 184 -22.60 3.53 -21.46
N GLY A 185 -22.91 2.95 -20.30
CA GLY A 185 -23.22 1.52 -20.19
C GLY A 185 -24.22 1.19 -19.08
N GLY A 186 -25.00 2.19 -18.65
CA GLY A 186 -26.08 2.01 -17.69
C GLY A 186 -25.61 1.55 -16.31
N TRP A 187 -26.54 0.97 -15.55
CA TRP A 187 -26.27 0.47 -14.19
C TRP A 187 -25.21 -0.62 -14.14
N SER A 188 -25.06 -1.41 -15.20
CA SER A 188 -23.99 -2.43 -15.32
C SER A 188 -22.61 -1.80 -15.15
N TRP A 189 -22.34 -0.70 -15.85
CA TRP A 189 -21.06 -0.01 -15.75
C TRP A 189 -20.90 0.73 -14.42
N VAL A 190 -21.98 1.27 -13.84
CA VAL A 190 -21.91 1.91 -12.50
C VAL A 190 -21.54 0.89 -11.42
N VAL A 191 -22.26 -0.25 -11.37
CA VAL A 191 -22.00 -1.29 -10.36
C VAL A 191 -20.58 -1.82 -10.47
N TRP A 192 -20.13 -2.13 -11.69
CA TRP A 192 -18.81 -2.72 -11.90
C TRP A 192 -17.66 -1.70 -11.79
N GLY A 193 -17.83 -0.52 -12.40
CA GLY A 193 -16.82 0.53 -12.42
C GLY A 193 -16.66 1.27 -11.09
N ILE A 194 -17.69 1.29 -10.24
CA ILE A 194 -17.64 1.91 -8.91
C ILE A 194 -17.59 0.86 -7.81
N ALA A 195 -18.71 0.16 -7.55
CA ALA A 195 -18.86 -0.66 -6.35
C ALA A 195 -17.94 -1.89 -6.38
N VAL A 196 -17.98 -2.70 -7.43
CA VAL A 196 -17.10 -3.88 -7.58
C VAL A 196 -15.63 -3.44 -7.57
N ARG A 197 -15.28 -2.39 -8.32
CA ARG A 197 -13.92 -1.83 -8.35
C ARG A 197 -13.43 -1.45 -6.95
N ILE A 198 -14.20 -0.67 -6.19
CA ILE A 198 -13.82 -0.22 -4.84
C ILE A 198 -13.71 -1.42 -3.89
N SER A 199 -14.71 -2.31 -3.87
CA SER A 199 -14.72 -3.46 -2.96
C SER A 199 -13.57 -4.42 -3.21
N VAL A 200 -13.31 -4.76 -4.47
CA VAL A 200 -12.16 -5.62 -4.83
C VAL A 200 -10.85 -4.92 -4.51
N SER A 201 -10.73 -3.62 -4.80
CA SER A 201 -9.51 -2.87 -4.51
C SER A 201 -9.22 -2.82 -3.01
N LEU A 202 -10.18 -2.43 -2.17
CA LEU A 202 -10.00 -2.34 -0.73
C LEU A 202 -9.69 -3.71 -0.11
N THR A 203 -10.43 -4.74 -0.50
CA THR A 203 -10.17 -6.12 -0.06
C THR A 203 -8.78 -6.58 -0.49
N GLY A 204 -8.38 -6.29 -1.74
CA GLY A 204 -7.05 -6.61 -2.26
C GLY A 204 -5.92 -5.94 -1.50
N HIS A 205 -6.04 -4.64 -1.19
CA HIS A 205 -5.05 -3.93 -0.38
C HIS A 205 -4.94 -4.51 1.02
N TRP A 206 -6.07 -4.84 1.65
CA TRP A 206 -6.08 -5.50 2.94
C TRP A 206 -5.41 -6.88 2.88
N LEU A 207 -5.73 -7.71 1.88
CA LEU A 207 -5.12 -9.04 1.72
C LEU A 207 -3.59 -8.95 1.57
N VAL A 208 -3.09 -8.01 0.75
CA VAL A 208 -1.64 -7.76 0.65
C VAL A 208 -1.08 -7.39 2.02
N GLY A 209 -1.68 -6.43 2.73
CA GLY A 209 -1.22 -6.05 4.07
C GLY A 209 -1.25 -7.22 5.06
N HIS A 210 -2.31 -8.02 5.06
CA HIS A 210 -2.49 -9.16 5.97
C HIS A 210 -1.41 -10.21 5.77
N PHE A 211 -1.19 -10.66 4.53
CA PHE A 211 -0.21 -11.71 4.25
C PHE A 211 1.22 -11.20 4.30
N ALA A 212 1.47 -9.98 3.79
CA ALA A 212 2.81 -9.43 3.67
C ALA A 212 3.42 -8.97 5.01
N HIS A 213 2.66 -8.79 6.08
CA HIS A 213 3.21 -8.46 7.41
C HIS A 213 3.40 -9.67 8.33
N ARG A 214 3.03 -10.88 7.89
CA ARG A 214 3.08 -12.09 8.74
C ARG A 214 4.29 -12.96 8.46
N SER A 215 4.39 -13.44 7.22
CA SER A 215 5.43 -14.38 6.81
C SER A 215 5.54 -14.46 5.30
N GLY A 216 6.71 -14.79 4.78
CA GLY A 216 6.89 -15.01 3.35
C GLY A 216 8.35 -14.89 2.92
N GLN A 217 8.55 -14.62 1.63
CA GLN A 217 9.88 -14.40 1.06
C GLN A 217 10.42 -13.05 1.54
N GLN A 218 11.68 -12.98 1.96
CA GLN A 218 12.31 -11.70 2.29
C GLN A 218 13.78 -11.72 1.87
N GLY A 219 14.22 -10.73 1.10
CA GLY A 219 15.64 -10.55 0.73
C GLY A 219 16.40 -9.63 1.70
N TRP A 220 15.67 -8.83 2.46
CA TRP A 220 16.21 -7.75 3.30
C TRP A 220 15.49 -7.69 4.62
N ARG A 221 16.21 -7.63 5.73
CA ARG A 221 15.65 -7.47 7.08
C ARG A 221 16.14 -6.18 7.73
N VAL A 222 15.31 -5.61 8.58
CA VAL A 222 15.69 -4.47 9.43
C VAL A 222 15.65 -4.93 10.87
N ASP A 223 16.78 -4.89 11.56
CA ASP A 223 16.84 -5.29 12.97
C ASP A 223 16.20 -4.23 13.88
N GLY A 224 15.63 -4.67 15.01
CA GLY A 224 15.09 -3.77 16.06
C GLY A 224 13.72 -3.14 15.75
N VAL A 225 12.97 -3.66 14.78
CA VAL A 225 11.61 -3.21 14.44
C VAL A 225 10.55 -4.23 14.84
N ALA A 226 9.34 -3.77 15.14
CA ALA A 226 8.21 -4.56 15.62
C ALA A 226 7.63 -5.47 14.53
N VAL A 227 7.75 -5.05 13.27
CA VAL A 227 7.15 -5.74 12.13
C VAL A 227 8.13 -5.80 10.97
N GLN A 228 8.29 -6.98 10.37
CA GLN A 228 8.94 -7.16 9.09
C GLN A 228 7.89 -7.18 7.97
N GLY A 229 8.25 -6.65 6.81
CA GLY A 229 7.52 -6.92 5.57
C GLY A 229 8.06 -8.18 4.88
N TYR A 230 7.19 -8.85 4.14
CA TYR A 230 7.50 -10.01 3.31
C TYR A 230 6.97 -9.79 1.89
N ASN A 231 7.68 -10.32 0.91
CA ASN A 231 7.31 -10.28 -0.49
C ASN A 231 6.32 -11.41 -0.80
N LEU A 232 5.29 -11.09 -1.59
CA LEU A 232 4.36 -12.06 -2.17
C LEU A 232 4.61 -12.14 -3.69
N PRO A 233 5.67 -12.86 -4.14
CA PRO A 233 6.25 -12.66 -5.48
C PRO A 233 5.31 -12.99 -6.65
N ARG A 234 4.30 -13.82 -6.42
CA ARG A 234 3.29 -14.21 -7.43
C ARG A 234 2.23 -13.12 -7.68
N PHE A 235 2.19 -12.08 -6.85
CA PHE A 235 1.15 -11.05 -6.91
C PHE A 235 1.66 -9.74 -7.52
N GLY A 236 2.91 -9.67 -7.97
CA GLY A 236 3.51 -8.47 -8.55
C GLY A 236 2.72 -7.88 -9.72
N LEU A 237 2.18 -8.75 -10.58
CA LEU A 237 1.37 -8.33 -11.74
C LEU A 237 0.06 -7.64 -11.31
N VAL A 238 -0.68 -8.24 -10.37
CA VAL A 238 -2.01 -7.77 -9.94
C VAL A 238 -1.91 -6.57 -9.00
N THR A 239 -0.84 -6.51 -8.21
CA THR A 239 -0.58 -5.44 -7.24
C THR A 239 0.30 -4.33 -7.81
N PHE A 240 0.72 -4.45 -9.09
CA PHE A 240 1.60 -3.51 -9.77
C PHE A 240 2.93 -3.25 -9.01
N GLY A 241 3.42 -4.25 -8.27
CA GLY A 241 4.64 -4.20 -7.47
C GLY A 241 4.44 -3.98 -5.97
N GLU A 242 3.24 -3.61 -5.52
CA GLU A 242 2.96 -3.35 -4.09
C GLU A 242 3.11 -4.60 -3.21
N SER A 243 3.02 -5.80 -3.80
CA SER A 243 3.28 -7.08 -3.11
C SER A 243 4.74 -7.32 -2.71
N PHE A 244 5.70 -6.52 -3.17
CA PHE A 244 7.10 -6.60 -2.72
C PHE A 244 7.32 -5.81 -1.42
N HIS A 245 6.48 -6.12 -0.44
CA HIS A 245 6.36 -5.36 0.80
C HIS A 245 7.61 -5.44 1.67
N GLY A 246 8.31 -6.56 1.65
CA GLY A 246 9.57 -6.72 2.38
C GLY A 246 10.68 -5.82 1.83
N ASN A 247 10.74 -5.68 0.50
CA ASN A 247 11.66 -4.74 -0.13
C ASN A 247 11.27 -3.30 0.17
N HIS A 248 9.97 -2.98 0.13
CA HIS A 248 9.45 -1.67 0.48
C HIS A 248 9.82 -1.26 1.91
N HIS A 249 9.59 -2.15 2.89
CA HIS A 249 9.96 -1.92 4.30
C HIS A 249 11.46 -1.72 4.51
N ALA A 250 12.28 -2.37 3.70
CA ALA A 250 13.74 -2.22 3.71
C ALA A 250 14.18 -0.87 3.11
N PHE A 251 13.55 -0.43 2.02
CA PHE A 251 13.89 0.78 1.26
C PHE A 251 12.63 1.63 0.98
N PRO A 252 12.04 2.27 2.01
CA PRO A 252 10.72 2.90 1.87
C PRO A 252 10.70 4.03 0.85
N GLU A 253 11.80 4.77 0.71
CA GLU A 253 11.92 5.87 -0.26
C GLU A 253 12.15 5.41 -1.71
N SER A 254 12.40 4.12 -1.96
CA SER A 254 12.68 3.62 -3.31
C SER A 254 11.45 3.67 -4.21
N ALA A 255 11.61 4.26 -5.40
CA ALA A 255 10.60 4.20 -6.47
C ALA A 255 10.43 2.79 -7.05
N LYS A 256 11.40 1.90 -6.83
CA LYS A 256 11.41 0.50 -7.29
C LYS A 256 11.16 -0.42 -6.10
N LEU A 257 10.03 -1.14 -6.09
CA LEU A 257 9.68 -2.10 -5.04
C LEU A 257 10.16 -3.51 -5.39
N GLY A 258 10.10 -3.90 -6.66
CA GLY A 258 10.62 -5.19 -7.13
C GLY A 258 12.14 -5.16 -7.30
N LEU A 259 12.91 -5.55 -6.28
CA LEU A 259 14.38 -5.46 -6.26
C LEU A 259 15.09 -6.73 -6.76
N GLU A 260 14.50 -7.90 -6.54
CA GLU A 260 15.09 -9.20 -6.85
C GLU A 260 14.67 -9.70 -8.24
N ARG A 261 15.42 -10.65 -8.80
CA ARG A 261 15.10 -11.23 -10.11
C ARG A 261 13.72 -11.90 -10.09
N GLY A 262 12.94 -11.68 -11.15
CA GLY A 262 11.59 -12.24 -11.29
C GLY A 262 10.49 -11.44 -10.58
N GLN A 263 10.82 -10.35 -9.88
CA GLN A 263 9.85 -9.46 -9.25
C GLN A 263 9.26 -8.47 -10.28
N ILE A 264 8.04 -8.74 -10.75
CA ILE A 264 7.31 -7.90 -11.71
C ILE A 264 6.73 -6.67 -11.01
N ASP A 265 7.31 -5.50 -11.26
CA ASP A 265 6.90 -4.21 -10.71
C ASP A 265 6.45 -3.26 -11.83
N LEU A 266 5.15 -3.28 -12.14
CA LEU A 266 4.57 -2.44 -13.19
C LEU A 266 4.51 -0.96 -12.80
N GLY A 267 4.37 -0.63 -11.51
CA GLY A 267 4.46 0.76 -11.04
C GLY A 267 5.85 1.35 -11.32
N TRP A 268 6.91 0.54 -11.16
CA TRP A 268 8.27 0.96 -11.49
C TRP A 268 8.45 1.12 -13.00
N LEU A 269 7.91 0.21 -13.80
CA LEU A 269 7.91 0.35 -15.25
C LEU A 269 7.22 1.66 -15.68
N PHE A 270 6.08 1.99 -15.08
CA PHE A 270 5.36 3.24 -15.35
C PHE A 270 6.20 4.47 -14.98
N ILE A 271 6.85 4.50 -13.81
CA ILE A 271 7.76 5.58 -13.41
C ILE A 271 8.94 5.71 -14.39
N ARG A 272 9.50 4.59 -14.88
CA ARG A 272 10.57 4.62 -15.89
C ARG A 272 10.10 5.23 -17.20
N ILE A 273 8.87 4.95 -17.63
CA ILE A 273 8.29 5.57 -18.83
C ILE A 273 8.15 7.09 -18.60
N LEU A 274 7.62 7.53 -17.45
CA LEU A 274 7.54 8.94 -17.12
C LEU A 274 8.92 9.62 -17.11
N ALA A 275 9.95 8.96 -16.56
CA ALA A 275 11.31 9.49 -16.53
C ALA A 275 11.92 9.58 -17.94
N ALA A 276 11.71 8.56 -18.79
CA ALA A 276 12.16 8.57 -20.17
C ALA A 276 11.50 9.68 -21.01
N LEU A 277 10.26 10.05 -20.68
CA LEU A 277 9.53 11.17 -21.27
C LEU A 277 9.89 12.54 -20.65
N GLY A 278 10.82 12.59 -19.68
CA GLY A 278 11.17 13.82 -18.98
C GLY A 278 10.07 14.37 -18.06
N LEU A 279 9.11 13.54 -17.66
CA LEU A 279 8.02 13.92 -16.76
C LEU A 279 8.34 13.63 -15.29
N ALA A 280 9.22 12.66 -15.02
CA ALA A 280 9.65 12.29 -13.68
C ALA A 280 11.16 12.51 -13.47
N HIS A 281 11.52 13.10 -12.33
CA HIS A 281 12.87 13.52 -11.98
C HIS A 281 13.23 13.11 -10.55
N GLY A 282 14.53 13.11 -10.22
CA GLY A 282 15.00 12.84 -8.86
C GLY A 282 14.58 11.46 -8.33
N VAL A 283 14.58 10.46 -9.21
CA VAL A 283 14.13 9.10 -8.89
C VAL A 283 15.07 8.46 -7.87
N LYS A 284 14.49 8.10 -6.72
CA LYS A 284 15.16 7.44 -5.60
C LYS A 284 15.13 5.92 -5.79
N LEU A 285 16.26 5.28 -5.53
CA LEU A 285 16.51 3.85 -5.61
C LEU A 285 17.35 3.44 -4.39
N PRO A 286 17.43 2.14 -4.05
CA PRO A 286 18.19 1.68 -2.88
C PRO A 286 19.66 2.12 -2.84
N GLY A 287 20.27 2.31 -4.02
CA GLY A 287 21.67 2.72 -4.14
C GLY A 287 21.92 4.22 -3.95
N ASN A 288 20.89 5.07 -3.96
CA ASN A 288 21.02 6.52 -3.82
C ASN A 288 20.15 7.10 -2.68
N THR A 289 19.63 6.25 -1.79
CA THR A 289 18.94 6.65 -0.57
C THR A 289 19.78 6.32 0.67
N PRO A 290 19.60 7.06 1.78
CA PRO A 290 20.30 6.77 3.02
C PRO A 290 20.03 5.34 3.49
N ARG A 291 21.11 4.61 3.81
CA ARG A 291 20.98 3.27 4.34
C ARG A 291 20.39 3.32 5.74
N ARG A 292 19.29 2.59 5.93
CA ARG A 292 18.62 2.47 7.23
C ARG A 292 19.47 1.70 8.25
N LYS A 293 19.49 2.15 9.50
CA LYS A 293 20.11 1.43 10.62
C LYS A 293 19.50 0.04 10.79
N GLY A 294 20.32 -0.98 11.04
CA GLY A 294 19.88 -2.37 11.20
C GLY A 294 19.49 -3.08 9.90
N LEU A 295 19.63 -2.42 8.73
CA LEU A 295 19.32 -3.03 7.45
C LEU A 295 20.41 -4.02 7.01
N ARG A 296 20.02 -5.27 6.78
CA ARG A 296 20.90 -6.35 6.30
C ARG A 296 20.24 -7.19 5.22
N ARG A 297 21.05 -7.69 4.29
CA ARG A 297 20.61 -8.68 3.31
C ARG A 297 20.46 -10.04 4.01
N VAL A 298 19.44 -10.79 3.64
CA VAL A 298 19.21 -12.15 4.13
C VAL A 298 19.47 -13.08 2.95
N ALA A 299 20.33 -14.07 3.16
CA ALA A 299 20.52 -15.11 2.14
C ALA A 299 19.16 -15.79 1.91
N GLY A 300 18.71 -15.80 0.65
CA GLY A 300 17.47 -16.47 0.31
C GLY A 300 17.62 -17.96 0.60
N ARG A 301 16.56 -18.62 1.09
CA ARG A 301 16.48 -20.09 1.21
C ARG A 301 16.77 -20.85 -0.11
N GLN A 302 16.99 -20.16 -1.22
CA GLN A 302 17.41 -20.75 -2.49
C GLN A 302 18.89 -21.19 -2.53
N GLU A 303 19.78 -20.64 -1.70
CA GLU A 303 21.20 -21.07 -1.70
C GLU A 303 21.49 -22.26 -0.77
N ALA A 304 20.65 -22.52 0.23
CA ALA A 304 20.85 -23.63 1.18
C ALA A 304 20.58 -25.02 0.57
N ALA A 305 20.01 -25.10 -0.63
CA ALA A 305 19.69 -26.36 -1.31
C ALA A 305 20.74 -26.79 -2.36
N ALA A 306 21.84 -26.04 -2.52
CA ALA A 306 22.83 -26.27 -3.58
C ALA A 306 24.26 -26.48 -3.05
N ALA A 307 24.41 -27.01 -1.83
CA ALA A 307 25.68 -27.61 -1.41
C ALA A 307 25.61 -29.12 -1.68
N PRO A 308 26.43 -29.69 -2.58
CA PRO A 308 26.56 -31.14 -2.66
C PRO A 308 27.18 -31.60 -1.34
N SER A 309 26.50 -32.51 -0.64
CA SER A 309 27.10 -33.20 0.50
C SER A 309 28.24 -34.08 0.00
N LEU A 310 29.45 -33.53 -0.06
CA LEU A 310 30.68 -34.31 -0.08
C LEU A 310 30.85 -34.92 1.32
N LEU A 311 30.29 -36.11 1.53
CA LEU A 311 30.64 -36.94 2.67
C LEU A 311 30.97 -38.37 2.22
N SER A 312 32.28 -38.55 2.09
CA SER A 312 33.10 -39.72 2.38
C SER A 312 32.55 -41.11 2.07
N ALA A 313 33.20 -41.71 1.08
CA ALA A 313 33.45 -43.14 1.06
C ALA A 313 34.06 -43.63 2.39
N ARG A 314 33.54 -44.75 2.91
CA ARG A 314 34.34 -45.72 3.67
C ARG A 314 34.05 -47.13 3.14
N PRO A 315 35.07 -47.97 2.95
CA PRO A 315 34.89 -49.36 2.55
C PRO A 315 34.67 -50.22 3.79
N HIS A 316 33.71 -51.14 3.73
CA HIS A 316 33.67 -52.27 4.65
C HIS A 316 34.01 -53.54 3.88
N GLY A 317 35.22 -54.02 4.09
CA GLY A 317 35.58 -55.42 3.93
C GLY A 317 35.67 -56.07 5.30
N ARG A 318 34.85 -57.10 5.51
CA ARG A 318 35.13 -58.42 6.08
C ARG A 318 33.82 -59.05 6.55
#